data_AF-A0A3B8WJE9-F1
#
_entry.id   AF-A0A3B8WJE9-F1
#
_cell.length_a   1.000
_cell.length_b   1.000
_cell.length_c   1.000
_cell.angle_alpha   90.00
_cell.angle_beta   90.00
_cell.angle_gamma   90.00
#
_symmetry.space_group_name_H-M   'P 1'
#
loop_
_entity.id
_entity.type
_entity.pdbx_description
1 polymer ?
#
loop_
_entity_poly.entity_id
_entity_poly.type
_entity_poly.pdbx_seq_one_letter_code
_entity_poly.pdbx_strand_id
1 'polypeptide(L)'
;MRNPAKAILVAILIAIPAPFVLGLLLTTTPEPLKILALGQGLEALGSQGGIAAYLFAFVVFAVAAFVAIALAGKQPAARSSAARKAAPRSAQPSNQYDDEEDDFDDSTPEGNEEGTVKWFNVKKGFGFIVRDSGDEIFVHFRAIRGRGRRVLRQGQLVRFNVVEADKGLQADNVSILSD
;
A
#
# COMPACT_ATOMS: atom_id res chain seq x y z
N MET A 1 -8.95 21.60 20.33
CA MET A 1 -10.40 21.52 20.02
C MET A 1 -10.66 22.46 18.86
N ARG A 2 -11.05 21.97 17.68
CA ARG A 2 -11.35 22.82 16.52
C ARG A 2 -12.69 23.54 16.78
N ASN A 3 -12.71 24.87 16.74
CA ASN A 3 -13.92 25.63 17.03
C ASN A 3 -14.97 25.40 15.94
N PRO A 4 -16.16 24.89 16.28
CA PRO A 4 -17.19 24.51 15.30
C PRO A 4 -17.70 25.73 14.50
N ALA A 5 -17.69 26.92 15.10
CA ALA A 5 -18.06 28.17 14.42
C ALA A 5 -17.19 28.50 13.20
N LYS A 6 -15.88 28.18 13.25
CA LYS A 6 -14.98 28.40 12.10
C LYS A 6 -15.23 27.40 10.97
N ALA A 7 -15.68 26.18 11.30
CA ALA A 7 -16.03 25.18 10.30
C ALA A 7 -17.31 25.55 9.53
N ILE A 8 -18.30 26.12 10.22
CA ILE A 8 -19.56 26.57 9.62
C ILE A 8 -19.32 27.75 8.65
N LEU A 9 -18.50 28.73 9.04
CA LEU A 9 -18.17 29.87 8.17
C LEU A 9 -17.46 29.45 6.88
N VAL A 10 -16.54 28.48 6.95
CA VAL A 10 -15.84 27.94 5.79
C VAL A 10 -16.79 27.13 4.89
N ALA A 11 -17.70 26.35 5.48
CA ALA A 11 -18.70 25.60 4.72
C ALA A 11 -19.65 26.53 3.94
N ILE A 12 -20.11 27.61 4.56
CA ILE A 12 -20.99 28.61 3.90
C ILE A 12 -20.24 29.33 2.77
N LEU A 13 -18.97 29.71 3.00
CA LEU A 13 -18.16 30.39 1.99
C LEU A 13 -17.92 29.54 0.73
N ILE A 14 -17.85 28.22 0.89
CA ILE A 14 -17.67 27.26 -0.22
C ILE A 14 -19.02 26.90 -0.87
N ALA A 15 -20.11 26.87 -0.12
CA ALA A 15 -21.43 26.45 -0.63
C ALA A 15 -22.10 27.51 -1.51
N ILE A 16 -21.86 28.80 -1.26
CA ILE A 16 -22.49 29.90 -2.03
C ILE A 16 -22.09 29.90 -3.52
N PRO A 17 -20.81 29.72 -3.91
CA PRO A 17 -20.44 29.70 -5.34
C PRO A 17 -20.78 28.37 -6.05
N ALA A 18 -20.98 27.27 -5.31
CA ALA A 18 -21.20 25.94 -5.89
C ALA A 18 -22.35 25.84 -6.93
N PRO A 19 -23.56 26.38 -6.69
CA PRO A 19 -24.65 26.31 -7.69
C PRO A 19 -24.37 27.15 -8.94
N PHE A 20 -23.68 28.28 -8.82
CA PHE A 20 -23.32 29.13 -9.96
C PHE A 20 -22.22 28.51 -10.82
N VAL A 21 -21.24 27.86 -10.17
CA VAL A 21 -20.19 27.09 -10.87
C VAL A 21 -20.79 25.89 -11.60
N LEU A 22 -21.75 25.18 -10.99
CA LEU A 22 -22.44 24.06 -11.63
C LEU A 22 -23.29 24.52 -12.84
N GLY A 23 -24.01 25.63 -12.71
CA GLY A 23 -24.77 26.23 -13.82
C GLY A 23 -23.88 26.69 -14.98
N LEU A 24 -22.71 27.28 -14.67
CA LEU A 24 -21.72 27.64 -15.69
C LEU A 24 -21.14 26.39 -16.38
N LEU A 25 -20.86 25.34 -15.62
CA LEU A 25 -20.34 24.07 -16.15
C LEU A 25 -21.33 23.42 -17.12
N LEU A 26 -22.65 23.47 -16.84
CA LEU A 26 -23.72 22.92 -17.68
C LEU A 26 -23.96 23.72 -18.97
N THR A 27 -23.64 25.02 -18.98
CA THR A 27 -23.78 25.87 -20.18
C THR A 27 -22.57 25.78 -21.10
N THR A 28 -21.37 25.56 -20.55
CA THR A 28 -20.14 25.43 -21.33
C THR A 28 -19.81 24.00 -21.76
N THR A 29 -20.60 23.01 -21.34
CA THR A 29 -20.33 21.60 -21.68
C THR A 29 -20.80 21.28 -23.10
N PRO A 30 -19.93 20.68 -23.94
CA PRO A 30 -20.31 20.25 -25.28
C PRO A 30 -21.38 19.16 -25.23
N GLU A 31 -22.31 19.19 -26.19
CA GLU A 31 -23.45 18.26 -26.34
C GLU A 31 -23.19 16.78 -25.95
N PRO A 32 -22.07 16.13 -26.33
CA PRO A 32 -21.80 14.75 -25.91
C PRO A 32 -21.70 14.55 -24.39
N LEU A 33 -21.30 15.57 -23.62
CA LEU A 33 -21.18 15.49 -22.17
C LEU A 33 -22.49 15.79 -21.44
N LYS A 34 -23.45 16.49 -22.08
CA LYS A 34 -24.78 16.72 -21.51
C LYS A 34 -25.61 15.43 -21.39
N ILE A 35 -25.45 14.52 -22.35
CA ILE A 35 -26.13 13.21 -22.36
C ILE A 35 -25.74 12.36 -21.14
N LEU A 36 -24.48 12.49 -20.70
CA LEU A 36 -23.98 11.82 -19.50
C LEU A 36 -24.58 12.41 -18.21
N ALA A 37 -24.89 13.71 -18.20
CA ALA A 37 -25.46 14.41 -17.05
C ALA A 37 -26.97 14.16 -16.86
N LEU A 38 -27.72 13.81 -17.92
CA LEU A 38 -29.17 13.62 -17.87
C LEU A 38 -29.61 12.19 -17.49
N GLY A 39 -28.68 11.32 -17.07
CA GLY A 39 -29.00 9.94 -16.66
C GLY A 39 -29.35 9.00 -17.82
N GLN A 40 -29.23 9.44 -19.08
CA GLN A 40 -29.38 8.60 -20.28
C GLN A 40 -28.10 7.83 -20.64
N GLY A 41 -27.16 7.70 -19.68
CA GLY A 41 -25.84 7.11 -19.91
C GLY A 41 -25.87 5.70 -20.51
N LEU A 42 -26.93 4.92 -20.27
CA LEU A 42 -27.04 3.56 -20.78
C LEU A 42 -27.31 3.49 -22.30
N GLU A 43 -28.01 4.46 -22.89
CA GLU A 43 -28.21 4.54 -24.34
C GLU A 43 -26.99 5.10 -25.07
N ALA A 44 -26.17 5.91 -24.38
CA ALA A 44 -24.96 6.49 -24.93
C ALA A 44 -23.81 5.47 -25.09
N LEU A 45 -23.74 4.42 -24.26
CA LEU A 45 -22.67 3.41 -24.33
C LEU A 45 -22.63 2.63 -25.67
N GLY A 46 -23.76 2.53 -26.38
CA GLY A 46 -23.86 1.85 -27.67
C GLY A 46 -23.71 2.76 -28.90
N SER A 47 -23.66 4.08 -28.70
CA SER A 47 -23.55 5.06 -29.78
C SER A 47 -22.09 5.35 -30.09
N GLN A 48 -21.77 5.58 -31.37
CA GLN A 48 -20.43 6.01 -31.82
C GLN A 48 -19.92 7.23 -31.03
N GLY A 49 -20.82 8.13 -30.60
CA GLY A 49 -20.47 9.29 -29.77
C GLY A 49 -20.09 8.95 -28.33
N GLY A 50 -20.73 7.95 -27.70
CA GLY A 50 -20.40 7.56 -26.33
C GLY A 50 -19.15 6.70 -26.25
N ILE A 51 -18.89 5.85 -27.27
CA ILE A 51 -17.62 5.14 -27.40
C ILE A 51 -16.46 6.15 -27.54
N ALA A 52 -16.63 7.16 -28.39
CA ALA A 52 -15.64 8.23 -28.54
C ALA A 52 -15.43 9.02 -27.24
N ALA A 53 -16.49 9.33 -26.49
CA ALA A 53 -16.40 10.01 -25.21
C ALA A 53 -15.68 9.16 -24.14
N TYR A 54 -15.91 7.84 -24.11
CA TYR A 54 -15.23 6.93 -23.19
C TYR A 54 -13.74 6.81 -23.51
N LEU A 55 -13.38 6.66 -24.79
CA LEU A 55 -11.98 6.64 -25.22
C LEU A 55 -11.27 7.95 -24.89
N PHE A 56 -11.93 9.09 -25.13
CA PHE A 56 -11.38 10.39 -24.77
C PHE A 56 -11.17 10.54 -23.26
N ALA A 57 -12.16 10.18 -22.43
CA ALA A 57 -12.05 10.20 -20.98
C ALA A 57 -10.93 9.27 -20.47
N PHE A 58 -10.79 8.08 -21.06
CA PHE A 58 -9.74 7.12 -20.73
C PHE A 58 -8.34 7.69 -21.01
N VAL A 59 -8.15 8.31 -22.18
CA VAL A 59 -6.88 8.93 -22.56
C VAL A 59 -6.56 10.12 -21.63
N VAL A 60 -7.53 10.98 -21.34
CA VAL A 60 -7.36 12.12 -20.42
C VAL A 60 -6.96 11.63 -19.02
N PHE A 61 -7.62 10.58 -18.51
CA PHE A 61 -7.31 10.03 -17.19
C PHE A 61 -5.94 9.35 -17.15
N ALA A 62 -5.57 8.63 -18.21
CA ALA A 62 -4.24 8.01 -18.33
C ALA A 62 -3.13 9.06 -18.37
N VAL A 63 -3.32 10.15 -19.12
CA VAL A 63 -2.36 11.28 -19.17
C VAL A 63 -2.29 11.98 -17.83
N ALA A 64 -3.42 12.25 -17.17
CA ALA A 64 -3.44 12.87 -15.84
C ALA A 64 -2.74 12.00 -14.79
N ALA A 65 -2.94 10.68 -14.81
CA ALA A 65 -2.27 9.74 -13.93
C ALA A 65 -0.76 9.68 -14.20
N PHE A 66 -0.36 9.65 -15.48
CA PHE A 66 1.05 9.67 -15.87
C PHE A 66 1.73 10.97 -15.43
N VAL A 67 1.08 12.12 -15.61
CA VAL A 67 1.58 13.43 -15.17
C VAL A 67 1.65 13.50 -13.64
N ALA A 68 0.66 12.97 -12.91
CA ALA A 68 0.69 12.92 -11.46
C ALA A 68 1.87 12.09 -10.93
N ILE A 69 2.16 10.94 -11.57
CA ILE A 69 3.30 10.08 -11.21
C ILE A 69 4.62 10.76 -11.60
N ALA A 70 4.69 11.39 -12.77
CA ALA A 70 5.88 12.10 -13.24
C ALA A 70 6.21 13.35 -12.39
N LEU A 71 5.19 14.05 -11.89
CA LEU A 71 5.35 15.19 -10.98
C LEU A 71 5.58 14.76 -9.52
N ALA A 72 5.24 13.53 -9.14
CA ALA A 72 5.54 12.95 -7.83
C ALA A 72 7.01 12.51 -7.67
N GLY A 73 7.92 13.21 -8.35
CA GLY A 73 9.36 13.09 -8.18
C GLY A 73 9.77 13.32 -6.73
N LYS A 74 10.10 12.21 -6.04
CA LYS A 74 11.06 12.13 -4.94
C LYS A 74 10.82 13.12 -3.79
N GLN A 75 9.91 12.78 -2.87
CA GLN A 75 9.92 13.41 -1.54
C GLN A 75 11.03 12.76 -0.68
N PRO A 76 12.10 13.49 -0.34
CA PRO A 76 12.99 13.06 0.73
C PRO A 76 12.23 13.16 2.05
N ALA A 77 12.40 12.15 2.89
CA ALA A 77 11.92 12.15 4.27
C ALA A 77 12.50 13.36 5.03
N ALA A 78 11.75 14.46 5.08
CA ALA A 78 12.10 15.62 5.85
C ALA A 78 11.88 15.31 7.34
N ARG A 79 13.02 15.16 8.03
CA ARG A 79 13.13 15.28 9.48
C ARG A 79 12.54 16.62 9.91
N SER A 80 11.58 16.60 10.81
CA SER A 80 11.24 17.75 11.67
C SER A 80 11.39 17.32 13.12
N SER A 81 12.64 17.34 13.57
CA SER A 81 13.03 17.39 14.98
C SER A 81 12.96 18.83 15.46
N ALA A 82 11.89 19.23 16.15
CA ALA A 82 11.89 20.41 17.02
C ALA A 82 10.60 20.50 17.86
N ALA A 83 10.57 19.83 19.01
CA ALA A 83 9.86 20.31 20.20
C ALA A 83 10.36 19.53 21.42
N ARG A 84 11.57 19.86 21.89
CA ARG A 84 11.98 19.59 23.26
C ARG A 84 11.04 20.38 24.18
N LYS A 85 10.22 19.68 24.95
CA LYS A 85 9.76 20.19 26.25
C LYS A 85 9.93 19.07 27.27
N ALA A 86 10.85 19.33 28.20
CA ALA A 86 11.28 18.42 29.24
C ALA A 86 10.11 17.98 30.14
N ALA A 87 10.06 16.69 30.44
CA ALA A 87 9.30 16.09 31.53
C ALA A 87 10.08 14.85 32.03
N PRO A 88 9.96 14.48 33.30
CA PRO A 88 11.00 13.83 34.07
C PRO A 88 11.19 12.35 33.69
N ARG A 89 12.42 11.88 33.91
CA ARG A 89 12.80 10.46 33.92
C ARG A 89 11.91 9.72 34.92
N SER A 90 10.88 9.05 34.43
CA SER A 90 10.11 8.07 35.20
C SER A 90 9.52 7.05 34.24
N ALA A 91 9.93 5.79 34.43
CA ALA A 91 9.39 4.57 33.86
C ALA A 91 9.41 4.48 32.32
N GLN A 92 10.52 3.93 31.80
CA GLN A 92 10.41 3.09 30.60
C GLN A 92 9.34 2.03 30.88
N PRO A 93 8.28 1.89 30.06
CA PRO A 93 7.70 0.58 29.90
C PRO A 93 8.81 -0.22 29.25
N SER A 94 9.47 -1.07 30.03
CA SER A 94 10.08 -2.26 29.46
C SER A 94 8.97 -2.87 28.62
N ASN A 95 9.14 -2.85 27.30
CA ASN A 95 8.49 -3.85 26.49
C ASN A 95 9.07 -5.16 27.03
N GLN A 96 8.37 -5.70 28.02
CA GLN A 96 8.36 -7.10 28.36
C GLN A 96 7.82 -7.76 27.08
N TYR A 97 8.71 -7.88 26.09
CA TYR A 97 8.58 -8.98 25.16
C TYR A 97 8.78 -10.15 26.09
N ASP A 98 7.67 -10.75 26.50
CA ASP A 98 7.70 -12.06 27.09
C ASP A 98 8.45 -12.90 26.05
N ASP A 99 9.73 -13.10 26.35
CA ASP A 99 10.55 -14.17 25.80
C ASP A 99 9.85 -15.45 26.27
N GLU A 100 8.70 -15.76 25.65
CA GLU A 100 8.35 -17.13 25.38
C GLU A 100 9.53 -17.59 24.52
N GLU A 101 10.53 -18.15 25.20
CA GLU A 101 11.55 -18.97 24.62
C GLU A 101 10.77 -20.06 23.89
N ASP A 102 10.38 -19.79 22.64
CA ASP A 102 9.91 -20.80 21.73
C ASP A 102 11.08 -21.79 21.68
N ASP A 103 10.96 -22.84 22.47
CA ASP A 103 11.77 -24.03 22.51
C ASP A 103 11.60 -24.70 21.15
N PHE A 104 12.18 -24.07 20.14
CA PHE A 104 12.39 -24.64 18.83
C PHE A 104 13.41 -25.74 19.02
N ASP A 105 12.87 -26.92 19.33
CA ASP A 105 13.54 -28.20 19.31
C ASP A 105 14.53 -28.24 18.14
N ASP A 106 15.82 -28.17 18.48
CA ASP A 106 16.98 -28.18 17.59
C ASP A 106 17.06 -29.49 16.76
N SER A 107 16.11 -30.41 16.95
CA SER A 107 15.94 -31.61 16.13
C SER A 107 14.99 -31.45 14.93
N THR A 108 14.42 -30.25 14.68
CA THR A 108 13.61 -30.04 13.47
C THR A 108 14.48 -29.99 12.20
N PRO A 109 14.18 -30.78 11.15
CA PRO A 109 14.97 -30.82 9.93
C PRO A 109 15.09 -29.41 9.33
N GLU A 110 16.30 -29.08 8.88
CA GLU A 110 16.54 -27.97 7.96
C GLU A 110 15.44 -27.97 6.90
N GLY A 111 14.86 -26.80 6.61
CA GLY A 111 13.65 -26.69 5.77
C GLY A 111 13.69 -27.60 4.53
N ASN A 112 12.58 -28.25 4.22
CA ASN A 112 12.53 -29.30 3.20
C ASN A 112 12.58 -28.74 1.76
N GLU A 113 12.34 -27.44 1.60
CA GLU A 113 12.29 -26.76 0.29
C GLU A 113 13.28 -25.61 0.21
N GLU A 114 13.79 -25.36 -1.00
CA GLU A 114 14.64 -24.22 -1.31
C GLU A 114 13.91 -23.25 -2.24
N GLY A 115 14.33 -21.99 -2.20
CA GLY A 115 13.83 -20.98 -3.10
C GLY A 115 14.62 -19.69 -3.05
N THR A 116 14.29 -18.79 -3.96
CA THR A 116 14.95 -17.50 -4.10
C THR A 116 14.03 -16.38 -3.62
N VAL A 117 14.54 -15.51 -2.76
CA VAL A 117 13.77 -14.37 -2.25
C VAL A 117 13.48 -13.39 -3.40
N LYS A 118 12.21 -13.26 -3.77
CA LYS A 118 11.76 -12.32 -4.81
C LYS A 118 11.89 -10.88 -4.35
N TRP A 119 11.43 -10.61 -3.12
CA TRP A 119 11.58 -9.33 -2.45
C TRP A 119 11.22 -9.46 -0.96
N PHE A 120 11.77 -8.57 -0.14
CA PHE A 120 11.44 -8.49 1.29
C PHE A 120 11.40 -7.04 1.75
N ASN A 121 10.32 -6.65 2.41
CA ASN A 121 10.16 -5.31 2.96
C ASN A 121 10.59 -5.29 4.43
N VAL A 122 11.82 -4.84 4.69
CA VAL A 122 12.38 -4.75 6.05
C VAL A 122 11.57 -3.87 6.99
N LYS A 123 10.88 -2.84 6.48
CA LYS A 123 10.05 -1.95 7.33
C LYS A 123 8.75 -2.60 7.75
N LYS A 124 8.15 -3.42 6.88
CA LYS A 124 6.88 -4.10 7.15
C LYS A 124 7.06 -5.52 7.70
N GLY A 125 8.24 -6.12 7.55
CA GLY A 125 8.54 -7.46 8.08
C GLY A 125 7.96 -8.61 7.27
N PHE A 126 7.70 -8.44 5.97
CA PHE A 126 7.20 -9.51 5.12
C PHE A 126 7.78 -9.44 3.70
N GLY A 127 7.71 -10.56 2.99
CA GLY A 127 8.18 -10.71 1.62
C GLY A 127 7.62 -11.94 0.94
N PHE A 128 8.21 -12.28 -0.21
CA PHE A 128 7.87 -13.48 -0.97
C PHE A 128 9.13 -14.20 -1.43
N ILE A 129 9.06 -15.52 -1.44
CA ILE A 129 10.08 -16.44 -1.94
C ILE A 129 9.49 -17.16 -3.15
N VAL A 130 10.26 -17.30 -4.20
CA VAL A 130 9.89 -18.04 -5.41
C VAL A 130 10.57 -19.40 -5.35
N ARG A 131 9.77 -20.46 -5.49
CA ARG A 131 10.27 -21.84 -5.62
C ARG A 131 10.76 -22.10 -7.05
N ASP A 132 11.55 -23.14 -7.23
CA ASP A 132 11.97 -23.59 -8.55
C ASP A 132 10.79 -23.99 -9.44
N SER A 133 9.68 -24.42 -8.83
CA SER A 133 8.41 -24.70 -9.51
C SER A 133 7.68 -23.45 -10.03
N GLY A 134 8.09 -22.24 -9.61
CA GLY A 134 7.49 -20.96 -10.00
C GLY A 134 6.43 -20.42 -9.04
N ASP A 135 6.08 -21.15 -7.98
CA ASP A 135 5.11 -20.69 -6.98
C ASP A 135 5.71 -19.63 -6.05
N GLU A 136 4.87 -18.65 -5.67
CA GLU A 136 5.22 -17.60 -4.72
C GLU A 136 4.75 -17.95 -3.31
N ILE A 137 5.69 -18.07 -2.39
CA ILE A 137 5.45 -18.39 -0.99
C ILE A 137 5.58 -17.13 -0.14
N PHE A 138 4.56 -16.86 0.67
CA PHE A 138 4.58 -15.73 1.59
C PHE A 138 5.56 -15.98 2.74
N VAL A 139 6.38 -15.00 3.10
CA VAL A 139 7.29 -15.09 4.26
C VAL A 139 7.11 -13.92 5.21
N HIS A 140 7.04 -14.22 6.50
CA HIS A 140 6.97 -13.23 7.58
C HIS A 140 8.27 -13.23 8.42
N PHE A 141 8.64 -12.08 9.00
CA PHE A 141 9.89 -11.96 9.76
C PHE A 141 10.00 -12.92 10.94
N ARG A 142 8.85 -13.35 11.51
CA ARG A 142 8.81 -14.31 12.61
C ARG A 142 9.32 -15.69 12.20
N ALA A 143 9.09 -16.09 10.95
CA ALA A 143 9.52 -17.38 10.41
C ALA A 143 11.02 -17.45 10.11
N ILE A 144 11.73 -16.31 10.04
CA ILE A 144 13.16 -16.27 9.72
C ILE A 144 13.98 -16.66 10.96
N ARG A 145 14.74 -17.74 10.84
CA ARG A 145 15.73 -18.20 11.83
C ARG A 145 16.98 -17.32 11.76
N GLY A 146 17.55 -17.04 12.93
CA GLY A 146 18.78 -16.26 13.05
C GLY A 146 18.79 -15.38 14.30
N ARG A 147 20.00 -15.13 14.82
CA ARG A 147 20.21 -14.20 15.94
C ARG A 147 20.32 -12.78 15.42
N GLY A 148 19.50 -11.87 15.95
CA GLY A 148 19.50 -10.46 15.58
C GLY A 148 18.43 -10.07 14.54
N ARG A 149 18.81 -9.26 13.55
CA ARG A 149 17.86 -8.62 12.64
C ARG A 149 17.42 -9.58 11.53
N ARG A 150 16.23 -10.17 11.68
CA ARG A 150 15.57 -11.12 10.76
C ARG A 150 15.18 -10.45 9.43
N VAL A 151 16.14 -10.33 8.51
CA VAL A 151 15.95 -9.68 7.20
C VAL A 151 16.43 -10.58 6.08
N LEU A 152 15.73 -10.54 4.95
CA LEU A 152 16.13 -11.23 3.71
C LEU A 152 16.51 -10.20 2.65
N ARG A 153 17.50 -10.53 1.81
CA ARG A 153 17.84 -9.76 0.62
C ARG A 153 17.16 -10.33 -0.61
N GLN A 154 16.85 -9.48 -1.58
CA GLN A 154 16.37 -9.93 -2.88
C GLN A 154 17.43 -10.78 -3.59
N GLY A 155 17.02 -11.86 -4.23
CA GLY A 155 17.90 -12.82 -4.89
C GLY A 155 18.62 -13.78 -3.94
N GLN A 156 18.36 -13.69 -2.63
CA GLN A 156 19.01 -14.55 -1.66
C GLN A 156 18.41 -15.96 -1.69
N LEU A 157 19.27 -16.97 -1.63
CA LEU A 157 18.86 -18.36 -1.57
C LEU A 157 18.54 -18.74 -0.12
N VAL A 158 17.34 -19.28 0.08
CA VAL A 158 16.81 -19.61 1.41
C VAL A 158 16.20 -21.00 1.40
N ARG A 159 16.24 -21.64 2.57
CA ARG A 159 15.64 -22.94 2.83
C ARG A 159 14.52 -22.80 3.84
N PHE A 160 13.37 -23.41 3.60
CA PHE A 160 12.18 -23.22 4.40
C PHE A 160 11.23 -24.42 4.31
N ASN A 161 10.24 -24.43 5.20
CA ASN A 161 9.12 -25.36 5.16
C ASN A 161 7.88 -24.66 4.63
N VAL A 162 7.10 -25.32 3.78
CA VAL A 162 5.83 -24.78 3.30
C VAL A 162 4.70 -25.27 4.20
N VAL A 163 3.93 -24.32 4.71
CA VAL A 163 2.76 -24.55 5.57
C VAL A 163 1.55 -23.88 4.92
N GLU A 164 0.41 -24.55 4.99
CA GLU A 164 -0.86 -23.99 4.54
C GLU A 164 -1.44 -23.07 5.62
N ALA A 165 -1.70 -21.81 5.27
CA ALA A 165 -2.28 -20.82 6.16
C ALA A 165 -3.56 -20.23 5.55
N ASP A 166 -4.32 -19.46 6.34
CA ASP A 166 -5.61 -18.85 5.92
C ASP A 166 -5.51 -17.99 4.65
N LYS A 167 -4.31 -17.50 4.32
CA LYS A 167 -4.02 -16.61 3.18
C LYS A 167 -3.26 -17.31 2.05
N GLY A 168 -3.13 -18.63 2.11
CA GLY A 168 -2.38 -19.44 1.14
C GLY A 168 -1.07 -19.97 1.72
N LEU A 169 -0.17 -20.38 0.82
CA LEU A 169 1.09 -21.01 1.19
C LEU A 169 2.04 -20.01 1.87
N GLN A 170 2.51 -20.38 3.06
CA GLN A 170 3.44 -19.59 3.86
C GLN A 170 4.73 -20.39 4.14
N ALA A 171 5.86 -19.69 4.15
CA ALA A 171 7.13 -20.22 4.56
C ALA A 171 7.27 -20.14 6.09
N ASP A 172 7.63 -21.27 6.68
CA ASP A 172 8.02 -21.41 8.08
C ASP A 172 9.46 -21.91 8.19
N ASN A 173 10.10 -21.68 9.34
CA ASN A 173 11.47 -22.13 9.62
C ASN A 173 12.48 -21.75 8.51
N VAL A 174 12.51 -20.47 8.15
CA VAL A 174 13.31 -19.95 7.03
C VAL A 174 14.76 -19.74 7.47
N SER A 175 15.69 -20.42 6.81
CA SER A 175 17.14 -20.30 7.01
C SER A 175 17.83 -19.79 5.75
N ILE A 176 18.92 -19.05 5.93
CA ILE A 176 19.69 -18.47 4.83
C ILE A 176 20.78 -19.46 4.44
N LEU A 177 20.81 -19.89 3.17
CA LEU A 177 21.79 -20.84 2.65
C LEU A 177 23.07 -20.14 2.14
N SER A 178 22.95 -18.91 1.62
CA SER A 178 24.10 -18.18 1.06
C SER A 178 23.93 -16.66 1.21
N ASP A 179 25.05 -15.97 1.47
CA ASP A 179 25.16 -14.50 1.62
C ASP A 179 25.64 -13.84 0.32
#